data_AF-A0A6N7M8K8-F1
#
_entry.id   AF-A0A6N7M8K8-F1
#
_cell.length_a   1.000
_cell.length_b   1.000
_cell.length_c   1.000
_cell.angle_alpha   90.00
_cell.angle_beta   90.00
_cell.angle_gamma   90.00
#
_symmetry.space_group_name_H-M   'P 1'
#
loop_
_entity.id
_entity.type
_entity.pdbx_description
1 polymer ?
#
loop_
_entity_poly.entity_id
_entity_poly.type
_entity_poly.pdbx_seq_one_letter_code
_entity_poly.pdbx_strand_id
1 'polypeptide(L)'
;MLLSKRNFKTVEGNTDLEIEAKTGQGLIIKNIMIYDPTLDYITVSISKTTVGYFRVGGDLGSHLAFHVGAREPTSVYDTYGHINQKTLLSLLFNLGLFKGYPVASGESFLITGAKKATSIQCIEYEIWDAADITPEMENGSKSTSFLYINYGHSGDNINVATDVLLDTTNNPAEFPDFPFGKIVPANRNIELYGILASDVLPGGTAAVTTKTEFLKFMQGKTFLFDEDRQGLLYNAADIPGPMGAKCIAEGQSVGGNYSDVDLKNPFMFDPPIVFPQGQELSVFWKCTKLGAGTNFSTALQEIGLILRMVPIS
;
A
#
# COMPACT_ATOMS: atom_id res chain seq x y z
N MET A 1 23.50 2.61 -20.93
CA MET A 1 23.67 1.16 -21.12
C MET A 1 23.40 0.40 -19.81
N LEU A 2 22.59 -0.66 -19.87
CA LEU A 2 22.44 -1.60 -18.77
C LEU A 2 23.72 -2.41 -18.57
N LEU A 3 24.27 -2.42 -17.37
CA LEU A 3 25.50 -3.13 -17.01
C LEU A 3 25.21 -4.47 -16.32
N SER A 4 24.19 -4.53 -15.45
CA SER A 4 23.75 -5.77 -14.80
C SER A 4 22.25 -5.74 -14.52
N LYS A 5 21.54 -6.77 -15.01
CA LYS A 5 20.07 -6.84 -15.00
C LYS A 5 19.44 -7.27 -13.66
N ARG A 6 20.19 -7.95 -12.80
CA ARG A 6 19.63 -8.50 -11.57
C ARG A 6 20.69 -8.65 -10.50
N ASN A 7 20.58 -7.82 -9.47
CA ASN A 7 21.48 -7.77 -8.33
C ASN A 7 20.65 -7.71 -7.06
N PHE A 8 21.24 -8.15 -5.96
CA PHE A 8 20.59 -8.16 -4.66
C PHE A 8 21.52 -7.56 -3.62
N LYS A 9 20.92 -6.81 -2.69
CA LYS A 9 21.59 -6.43 -1.45
C LYS A 9 20.69 -6.80 -0.30
N THR A 10 21.25 -7.49 0.67
CA THR A 10 20.56 -7.93 1.88
C THR A 10 21.29 -7.42 3.10
N VAL A 11 20.51 -7.02 4.09
CA VAL A 11 20.97 -6.61 5.41
C VAL A 11 20.10 -7.33 6.45
N GLU A 12 20.74 -7.83 7.50
CA GLU A 12 20.07 -8.54 8.60
C GLU A 12 20.34 -7.83 9.92
N GLY A 13 19.38 -7.92 10.84
CA GLY A 13 19.51 -7.41 12.19
C GLY A 13 19.26 -5.92 12.33
N ASN A 14 19.76 -5.33 13.41
CA ASN A 14 19.44 -3.98 13.86
C ASN A 14 20.22 -2.89 13.09
N THR A 15 20.11 -2.89 11.77
CA THR A 15 20.72 -1.90 10.88
C THR A 15 19.78 -1.60 9.72
N ASP A 16 19.79 -0.36 9.28
CA ASP A 16 19.02 0.08 8.10
C ASP A 16 19.77 -0.34 6.81
N LEU A 17 19.04 -0.72 5.76
CA LEU A 17 19.64 -1.03 4.46
C LEU A 17 19.95 0.26 3.70
N GLU A 18 21.23 0.48 3.40
CA GLU A 18 21.71 1.59 2.58
C GLU A 18 22.52 1.06 1.39
N ILE A 19 22.36 1.61 0.18
CA ILE A 19 23.21 1.35 -0.98
C ILE A 19 23.54 2.63 -1.73
N GLU A 20 24.81 2.84 -2.02
CA GLU A 20 25.29 3.97 -2.82
C GLU A 20 25.53 3.54 -4.28
N ALA A 21 25.09 4.37 -5.22
CA ALA A 21 25.47 4.26 -6.62
C ALA A 21 26.91 4.77 -6.80
N LYS A 22 27.86 3.84 -6.99
CA LYS A 22 29.29 4.16 -7.12
C LYS A 22 29.56 5.06 -8.32
N THR A 23 30.67 5.80 -8.27
CA THR A 23 31.14 6.64 -9.39
C THR A 23 31.12 5.87 -10.72
N GLY A 24 30.42 6.42 -11.70
CA GLY A 24 30.29 5.84 -13.05
C GLY A 24 29.16 4.83 -13.18
N GLN A 25 28.33 4.64 -12.15
CA GLN A 25 27.17 3.74 -12.18
C GLN A 25 25.91 4.47 -11.70
N GLY A 26 24.76 4.09 -12.26
CA GLY A 26 23.44 4.39 -11.72
C GLY A 26 22.73 3.09 -11.31
N LEU A 27 21.77 3.17 -10.39
CA LEU A 27 20.98 2.02 -9.97
C LEU A 27 19.50 2.24 -10.27
N ILE A 28 18.78 1.16 -10.56
CA ILE A 28 17.31 1.13 -10.52
C ILE A 28 16.87 0.08 -9.52
N ILE A 29 16.32 0.49 -8.38
CA ILE A 29 15.78 -0.43 -7.38
C ILE A 29 14.37 -0.86 -7.82
N LYS A 30 14.19 -2.12 -8.17
CA LYS A 30 12.93 -2.65 -8.74
C LYS A 30 12.01 -3.26 -7.70
N ASN A 31 12.57 -3.75 -6.61
CA ASN A 31 11.80 -4.41 -5.57
C ASN A 31 12.46 -4.24 -4.20
N ILE A 32 11.63 -4.29 -3.16
CA ILE A 32 12.01 -4.27 -1.75
C ILE A 32 11.26 -5.41 -1.07
N MET A 33 11.96 -6.19 -0.25
CA MET A 33 11.42 -7.28 0.55
C MET A 33 11.85 -7.10 2.00
N ILE A 34 10.88 -7.10 2.91
CA ILE A 34 11.06 -6.88 4.35
C ILE A 34 10.47 -8.07 5.10
N TYR A 35 11.21 -8.56 6.09
CA TYR A 35 10.78 -9.57 7.04
C TYR A 35 10.98 -9.07 8.46
N ASP A 36 9.99 -9.31 9.32
CA ASP A 36 9.96 -8.97 10.75
C ASP A 36 10.47 -7.54 11.07
N PRO A 37 9.84 -6.49 10.53
CA PRO A 37 10.24 -5.12 10.78
C PRO A 37 9.93 -4.67 12.22
N THR A 38 10.59 -3.61 12.68
CA THR A 38 10.27 -2.96 13.97
C THR A 38 8.96 -2.16 13.93
N LEU A 39 8.71 -1.47 12.83
CA LEU A 39 7.51 -0.66 12.63
C LEU A 39 6.61 -1.28 11.55
N ASP A 40 5.32 -0.91 11.58
CA ASP A 40 4.37 -1.33 10.55
C ASP A 40 4.61 -0.68 9.19
N TYR A 41 5.49 0.34 9.14
CA TYR A 41 5.82 1.11 7.95
C TYR A 41 7.32 1.28 7.77
N ILE A 42 7.76 1.27 6.51
CA ILE A 42 9.10 1.73 6.11
C ILE A 42 9.01 3.04 5.33
N THR A 43 10.08 3.82 5.44
CA THR A 43 10.33 4.97 4.57
C THR A 43 11.50 4.65 3.65
N VAL A 44 11.34 4.98 2.37
CA VAL A 44 12.34 4.83 1.33
C VAL A 44 12.81 6.21 0.91
N SER A 45 14.13 6.43 0.91
CA SER A 45 14.70 7.73 0.54
C SER A 45 15.88 7.59 -0.40
N ILE A 46 16.07 8.60 -1.26
CA ILE A 46 17.27 8.80 -2.10
C ILE A 46 17.85 10.16 -1.76
N SER A 47 19.12 10.22 -1.35
CA SER A 47 19.80 11.47 -0.99
C SER A 47 19.03 12.35 0.01
N LYS A 48 18.34 11.72 0.98
CA LYS A 48 17.43 12.33 1.98
C LYS A 48 16.07 12.78 1.46
N THR A 49 15.80 12.70 0.17
CA THR A 49 14.44 12.88 -0.36
C THR A 49 13.64 11.60 -0.13
N THR A 50 12.51 11.69 0.57
CA THR A 50 11.56 10.57 0.69
C THR A 50 10.90 10.32 -0.66
N VAL A 51 11.03 9.09 -1.17
CA VAL A 51 10.49 8.67 -2.48
C VAL A 51 9.47 7.53 -2.37
N GLY A 52 9.35 6.91 -1.20
CA GLY A 52 8.38 5.85 -0.96
C GLY A 52 8.04 5.66 0.51
N TYR A 53 6.82 5.21 0.77
CA TYR A 53 6.31 4.86 2.09
C TYR A 53 5.40 3.64 1.95
N PHE A 54 5.67 2.57 2.71
CA PHE A 54 5.00 1.30 2.50
C PHE A 54 4.69 0.58 3.81
N ARG A 55 3.50 -0.01 3.88
CA ARG A 55 3.13 -0.91 4.95
C ARG A 55 3.89 -2.23 4.83
N VAL A 56 4.53 -2.62 5.93
CA VAL A 56 5.37 -3.82 6.06
C VAL A 56 5.00 -4.69 7.27
N GLY A 57 3.96 -4.30 8.02
CA GLY A 57 3.49 -4.98 9.21
C GLY A 57 2.04 -4.61 9.54
N GLY A 58 1.66 -4.76 10.80
CA GLY A 58 0.30 -4.49 11.28
C GLY A 58 -0.71 -5.58 10.94
N ASP A 59 -1.97 -5.34 11.31
CA ASP A 59 -3.03 -6.34 11.19
C ASP A 59 -3.37 -6.71 9.74
N LEU A 60 -3.23 -5.76 8.81
CA LEU A 60 -3.50 -5.93 7.38
C LEU A 60 -2.29 -6.46 6.60
N GLY A 61 -1.18 -6.73 7.28
CA GLY A 61 0.01 -7.34 6.68
C GLY A 61 0.88 -6.41 5.85
N SER A 62 1.93 -7.00 5.29
CA SER A 62 2.99 -6.37 4.54
C SER A 62 2.72 -6.38 3.03
N HIS A 63 2.89 -5.22 2.38
CA HIS A 63 2.93 -5.13 0.91
C HIS A 63 4.30 -5.52 0.33
N LEU A 64 5.32 -5.62 1.18
CA LEU A 64 6.70 -5.88 0.79
C LEU A 64 7.22 -7.17 1.44
N ALA A 65 6.35 -8.13 1.75
CA ALA A 65 6.76 -9.39 2.34
C ALA A 65 7.71 -10.16 1.40
N PHE A 66 8.63 -10.92 1.97
CA PHE A 66 9.30 -11.98 1.21
C PHE A 66 8.27 -12.96 0.66
N HIS A 67 8.55 -13.55 -0.50
CA HIS A 67 7.70 -14.60 -1.05
C HIS A 67 7.54 -15.71 -0.01
N VAL A 68 6.29 -15.93 0.43
CA VAL A 68 5.97 -17.04 1.32
C VAL A 68 5.99 -18.31 0.48
N GLY A 69 7.13 -19.01 0.50
CA GLY A 69 7.31 -20.27 -0.23
C GLY A 69 6.83 -21.49 0.57
N ALA A 70 6.54 -21.33 1.86
CA ALA A 70 6.05 -22.38 2.73
C ALA A 70 5.12 -21.83 3.81
N ARG A 71 4.07 -22.61 4.09
CA ARG A 71 3.06 -22.42 5.14
C ARG A 71 3.72 -22.28 6.52
N GLU A 72 3.59 -21.12 7.15
CA GLU A 72 3.63 -21.02 8.62
C GLU A 72 2.55 -21.99 9.17
N PRO A 73 2.87 -22.97 10.03
CA PRO A 73 1.95 -24.08 10.37
C PRO A 73 0.79 -23.67 11.30
N THR A 74 0.52 -22.38 11.48
CA THR A 74 -0.33 -21.87 12.56
C THR A 74 -1.81 -21.67 12.18
N SER A 75 -2.18 -21.75 10.89
CA SER A 75 -3.58 -21.72 10.47
C SER A 75 -4.04 -23.08 9.92
N VAL A 76 -5.00 -23.70 10.62
CA VAL A 76 -5.66 -24.96 10.23
C VAL A 76 -6.69 -24.74 9.11
N TYR A 77 -6.99 -23.48 8.75
CA TYR A 77 -7.98 -23.11 7.73
C TYR A 77 -7.37 -22.63 6.41
N ASP A 78 -6.04 -22.56 6.35
CA ASP A 78 -5.31 -22.04 5.21
C ASP A 78 -4.99 -23.12 4.16
N THR A 79 -6.03 -23.68 3.56
CA THR A 79 -5.93 -24.86 2.66
C THR A 79 -5.92 -24.47 1.18
N TYR A 80 -5.76 -23.19 0.83
CA TYR A 80 -5.89 -22.73 -0.57
C TYR A 80 -4.77 -21.77 -1.00
N GLY A 81 -3.67 -22.33 -1.52
CA GLY A 81 -3.01 -21.76 -2.70
C GLY A 81 -1.99 -20.62 -2.52
N HIS A 82 -1.37 -20.46 -1.36
CA HIS A 82 -0.32 -19.45 -1.11
C HIS A 82 1.00 -19.71 -1.84
N ILE A 83 0.98 -19.71 -3.17
CA ILE A 83 2.17 -20.01 -3.97
C ILE A 83 2.56 -18.78 -4.80
N ASN A 84 3.70 -18.18 -4.45
CA ASN A 84 4.40 -17.16 -5.24
C ASN A 84 3.76 -15.77 -5.33
N GLN A 85 2.97 -15.32 -4.35
CA GLN A 85 2.58 -13.91 -4.34
C GLN A 85 3.83 -13.03 -4.24
N LYS A 86 3.92 -12.06 -5.15
CA LYS A 86 5.01 -11.10 -5.18
C LYS A 86 4.65 -9.87 -4.37
N THR A 87 5.65 -9.12 -3.95
CA THR A 87 5.46 -7.79 -3.36
C THR A 87 4.61 -6.89 -4.28
N LEU A 88 3.95 -5.90 -3.68
CA LEU A 88 3.20 -4.89 -4.43
C LEU A 88 4.08 -4.19 -5.46
N LEU A 89 5.32 -3.83 -5.10
CA LEU A 89 6.25 -3.22 -6.04
C LEU A 89 6.55 -4.13 -7.24
N SER A 90 6.73 -5.42 -7.02
CA SER A 90 6.93 -6.38 -8.12
C SER A 90 5.69 -6.50 -9.00
N LEU A 91 4.49 -6.50 -8.43
CA LEU A 91 3.24 -6.48 -9.20
C LEU A 91 3.19 -5.22 -10.09
N LEU A 92 3.36 -4.04 -9.49
CA LEU A 92 3.30 -2.76 -10.19
C LEU A 92 4.41 -2.64 -11.26
N PHE A 93 5.58 -3.20 -11.01
CA PHE A 93 6.66 -3.27 -12.00
C PHE A 93 6.29 -4.15 -13.20
N ASN A 94 5.70 -5.33 -12.96
CA ASN A 94 5.27 -6.22 -14.05
C ASN A 94 4.12 -5.63 -14.87
N LEU A 95 3.27 -4.80 -14.25
CA LEU A 95 2.22 -4.04 -14.93
C LEU A 95 2.75 -2.81 -15.70
N GLY A 96 4.05 -2.50 -15.59
CA GLY A 96 4.66 -1.31 -16.21
C GLY A 96 4.27 0.01 -15.55
N LEU A 97 3.61 -0.03 -14.38
CA LEU A 97 3.19 1.16 -13.64
C LEU A 97 4.33 1.74 -12.79
N PHE A 98 5.14 0.87 -12.20
CA PHE A 98 6.32 1.24 -11.43
C PHE A 98 7.59 0.95 -12.24
N LYS A 99 8.45 1.96 -12.42
CA LYS A 99 9.69 1.84 -13.22
C LYS A 99 10.93 1.57 -12.38
N GLY A 100 10.78 1.48 -11.06
CA GLY A 100 11.88 1.39 -10.11
C GLY A 100 12.22 2.74 -9.47
N TYR A 101 13.07 2.72 -8.45
CA TYR A 101 13.67 3.91 -7.85
C TYR A 101 15.03 4.20 -8.50
N PRO A 102 15.17 5.29 -9.26
CA PRO A 102 16.43 5.65 -9.91
C PRO A 102 17.37 6.32 -8.91
N VAL A 103 18.55 5.76 -8.73
CA VAL A 103 19.62 6.28 -7.85
C VAL A 103 20.77 6.71 -8.74
N ALA A 104 20.97 8.01 -8.89
CA ALA A 104 22.03 8.55 -9.74
C ALA A 104 23.41 8.36 -9.12
N SER A 105 24.47 8.39 -9.94
CA SER A 105 25.86 8.24 -9.46
C SER A 105 26.17 9.23 -8.33
N GLY A 106 26.66 8.71 -7.20
CA GLY A 106 26.97 9.47 -5.98
C GLY A 106 25.78 9.66 -5.03
N GLU A 107 24.59 9.16 -5.36
CA GLU A 107 23.44 9.14 -4.46
C GLU A 107 23.34 7.82 -3.69
N SER A 108 22.76 7.89 -2.49
CA SER A 108 22.44 6.72 -1.67
C SER A 108 20.94 6.49 -1.61
N PHE A 109 20.55 5.23 -1.71
CA PHE A 109 19.22 4.72 -1.40
C PHE A 109 19.21 4.13 0.01
N LEU A 110 18.21 4.50 0.80
CA LEU A 110 18.10 4.12 2.21
C LEU A 110 16.67 3.67 2.55
N ILE A 111 16.57 2.57 3.29
CA ILE A 111 15.34 2.08 3.92
C ILE A 111 15.44 2.32 5.43
N THR A 112 14.44 2.99 6.01
CA THR A 112 14.31 3.17 7.47
C THR A 112 12.99 2.62 7.99
N GLY A 113 12.94 2.30 9.29
CA GLY A 113 11.74 1.79 9.98
C GLY A 113 11.71 0.26 10.14
N ALA A 114 12.53 -0.46 9.36
CA ALA A 114 12.58 -1.92 9.43
C ALA A 114 13.52 -2.47 10.52
N LYS A 115 14.62 -1.77 10.86
CA LYS A 115 15.70 -2.32 11.69
C LYS A 115 15.23 -2.94 13.01
N LYS A 116 15.49 -4.24 13.19
CA LYS A 116 15.20 -5.04 14.38
C LYS A 116 16.22 -6.16 14.48
N ALA A 117 16.49 -6.71 15.65
CA ALA A 117 17.43 -7.84 15.81
C ALA A 117 17.16 -9.03 14.87
N THR A 118 15.89 -9.24 14.50
CA THR A 118 15.40 -10.32 13.64
C THR A 118 14.97 -9.86 12.25
N SER A 119 15.08 -8.56 11.95
CA SER A 119 14.63 -8.04 10.65
C SER A 119 15.56 -8.47 9.53
N ILE A 120 14.99 -8.78 8.37
CA ILE A 120 15.73 -8.98 7.12
C ILE A 120 15.21 -7.96 6.11
N GLN A 121 16.12 -7.21 5.50
CA GLN A 121 15.83 -6.24 4.46
C GLN A 121 16.57 -6.66 3.19
N CYS A 122 15.87 -6.80 2.08
CA CYS A 122 16.46 -7.17 0.79
C CYS A 122 15.91 -6.28 -0.32
N ILE A 123 16.79 -5.86 -1.24
CA ILE A 123 16.41 -5.14 -2.45
C ILE A 123 16.84 -5.91 -3.69
N GLU A 124 16.02 -5.83 -4.74
CA GLU A 124 16.39 -6.27 -6.10
C GLU A 124 16.63 -5.03 -6.97
N TYR A 125 17.77 -4.96 -7.64
CA TYR A 125 18.13 -3.79 -8.43
C TYR A 125 18.94 -4.10 -9.70
N GLU A 126 18.92 -3.13 -10.61
CA GLU A 126 19.73 -3.09 -11.82
C GLU A 126 20.89 -2.12 -11.67
N ILE A 127 21.98 -2.39 -12.37
CA ILE A 127 23.13 -1.49 -12.49
C ILE A 127 23.17 -0.99 -13.93
N TRP A 128 23.22 0.31 -14.08
CA TRP A 128 23.26 1.04 -15.34
C TRP A 128 24.51 1.92 -15.38
N ASP A 129 24.88 2.35 -16.57
CA ASP A 129 25.85 3.42 -16.72
C ASP A 129 25.30 4.73 -16.13
N ALA A 130 26.17 5.55 -15.52
CA ALA A 130 25.78 6.77 -14.84
C ALA A 130 25.02 7.76 -15.74
N ALA A 131 25.31 7.79 -17.04
CA ALA A 131 24.69 8.73 -17.96
C ALA A 131 23.20 8.44 -18.20
N ASP A 132 22.73 7.21 -17.94
CA ASP A 132 21.36 6.80 -18.23
C ASP A 132 20.40 6.97 -17.05
N ILE A 133 20.91 7.17 -15.83
CA ILE A 133 20.08 7.29 -14.63
C ILE A 133 20.23 8.70 -14.08
N THR A 134 19.13 9.47 -14.10
CA THR A 134 19.11 10.85 -13.61
C THR A 134 18.18 10.99 -12.41
N PRO A 135 18.45 11.93 -11.49
CA PRO A 135 17.62 12.12 -10.31
C PRO A 135 16.22 12.70 -10.62
N GLU A 136 15.99 13.23 -11.82
CA GLU A 136 14.71 13.78 -12.28
C GLU A 136 13.75 12.72 -12.83
N MET A 137 14.22 11.49 -13.07
CA MET A 137 13.37 10.37 -13.46
C MET A 137 12.26 10.12 -12.44
N GLU A 138 11.15 9.50 -12.86
CA GLU A 138 10.03 9.17 -11.97
C GLU A 138 10.52 8.42 -10.71
N ASN A 139 10.01 8.82 -9.54
CA ASN A 139 10.44 8.32 -8.22
C ASN A 139 11.92 8.59 -7.86
N GLY A 140 12.63 9.45 -8.60
CA GLY A 140 13.97 9.93 -8.27
C GLY A 140 14.01 11.05 -7.24
N SER A 141 15.20 11.36 -6.72
CA SER A 141 15.41 12.34 -5.64
C SER A 141 15.04 13.78 -5.99
N LYS A 142 14.96 14.11 -7.29
CA LYS A 142 14.55 15.42 -7.83
C LYS A 142 13.35 15.31 -8.77
N SER A 143 12.63 14.19 -8.69
CA SER A 143 11.50 13.99 -9.58
C SER A 143 10.40 15.00 -9.34
N THR A 144 9.61 15.23 -10.38
CA THR A 144 8.31 15.88 -10.25
C THR A 144 7.17 14.91 -10.49
N SER A 145 7.45 13.65 -10.83
CA SER A 145 6.45 12.59 -10.99
C SER A 145 6.71 11.49 -9.98
N PHE A 146 5.67 11.09 -9.25
CA PHE A 146 5.80 10.04 -8.24
C PHE A 146 4.63 9.07 -8.29
N LEU A 147 4.93 7.78 -8.44
CA LEU A 147 4.02 6.70 -8.09
C LEU A 147 4.19 6.36 -6.61
N TYR A 148 3.13 6.50 -5.84
CA TYR A 148 3.11 6.28 -4.40
C TYR A 148 1.82 5.61 -3.97
N ILE A 149 1.82 5.03 -2.76
CA ILE A 149 0.62 4.52 -2.13
C ILE A 149 0.24 5.51 -1.03
N ASN A 150 -0.99 6.02 -1.06
CA ASN A 150 -1.52 6.78 0.06
C ASN A 150 -2.37 5.87 0.92
N TYR A 151 -2.03 5.73 2.20
CA TYR A 151 -2.75 4.94 3.19
C TYR A 151 -3.63 5.85 4.02
N GLY A 152 -4.90 5.47 4.22
CA GLY A 152 -5.83 6.30 4.97
C GLY A 152 -6.90 5.53 5.73
N HIS A 153 -7.43 6.19 6.77
CA HIS A 153 -8.42 5.68 7.72
C HIS A 153 -9.32 6.83 8.22
N SER A 154 -10.26 6.54 9.14
CA SER A 154 -11.24 7.52 9.64
C SER A 154 -10.81 8.35 10.87
N GLY A 155 -9.56 8.28 11.29
CA GLY A 155 -9.08 8.94 12.53
C GLY A 155 -9.44 8.25 13.86
N ASP A 156 -10.48 7.41 13.93
CA ASP A 156 -10.91 6.72 15.17
C ASP A 156 -11.45 5.31 14.88
N ASN A 157 -11.74 4.53 15.92
CA ASN A 157 -12.36 3.22 15.80
C ASN A 157 -13.78 3.33 15.21
N ILE A 158 -14.12 2.44 14.27
CA ILE A 158 -15.48 2.30 13.76
C ILE A 158 -16.26 1.32 14.64
N ASN A 159 -17.41 1.75 15.16
CA ASN A 159 -18.38 0.89 15.83
C ASN A 159 -19.82 1.38 15.60
N VAL A 160 -20.16 1.60 14.33
CA VAL A 160 -21.43 2.18 13.87
C VAL A 160 -21.89 1.49 12.58
N ALA A 161 -23.21 1.46 12.36
CA ALA A 161 -23.82 0.98 11.10
C ALA A 161 -24.16 2.17 10.19
N THR A 162 -23.16 2.72 9.53
CA THR A 162 -23.31 3.87 8.62
C THR A 162 -22.12 3.94 7.67
N ASP A 163 -22.19 4.89 6.74
CA ASP A 163 -21.02 5.36 6.00
C ASP A 163 -20.10 6.15 6.94
N VAL A 164 -18.82 5.79 6.98
CA VAL A 164 -17.78 6.43 7.76
C VAL A 164 -16.73 6.98 6.80
N LEU A 165 -16.47 8.29 6.90
CA LEU A 165 -15.47 8.98 6.08
C LEU A 165 -14.05 8.56 6.47
N LEU A 166 -13.21 8.31 5.46
CA LEU A 166 -11.78 8.14 5.61
C LEU A 166 -11.10 9.46 5.23
N ASP A 167 -10.68 10.22 6.23
CA ASP A 167 -10.15 11.58 6.08
C ASP A 167 -8.79 11.81 6.75
N THR A 168 -8.18 10.74 7.26
CA THR A 168 -6.88 10.79 7.90
C THR A 168 -5.89 9.94 7.12
N THR A 169 -4.77 10.55 6.69
CA THR A 169 -3.68 9.82 6.04
C THR A 169 -2.65 9.33 7.06
N ASN A 170 -2.08 8.15 6.80
CA ASN A 170 -0.91 7.64 7.51
C ASN A 170 0.41 8.00 6.82
N ASN A 171 0.36 8.59 5.62
CA ASN A 171 1.56 8.96 4.90
C ASN A 171 2.29 10.13 5.58
N PRO A 172 3.63 10.18 5.48
CA PRO A 172 4.41 11.36 5.83
C PRO A 172 3.99 12.59 5.04
N ALA A 173 4.19 13.78 5.62
CA ALA A 173 3.77 15.06 5.05
C ALA A 173 4.45 15.43 3.70
N GLU A 174 5.50 14.71 3.32
CA GLU A 174 6.14 14.81 2.00
C GLU A 174 5.23 14.33 0.87
N PHE A 175 4.22 13.50 1.17
CA PHE A 175 3.22 13.05 0.21
C PHE A 175 1.93 13.87 0.33
N PRO A 176 1.18 14.08 -0.77
CA PRO A 176 -0.13 14.69 -0.68
C PRO A 176 -1.10 13.83 0.13
N ASP A 177 -1.81 14.44 1.08
CA ASP A 177 -2.86 13.76 1.86
C ASP A 177 -4.04 13.31 0.98
N PHE A 178 -4.23 13.86 -0.23
CA PHE A 178 -5.31 13.49 -1.14
C PHE A 178 -5.35 11.96 -1.38
N PRO A 179 -6.51 11.30 -1.25
CA PRO A 179 -7.84 11.86 -1.03
C PRO A 179 -8.32 11.91 0.43
N PHE A 180 -7.48 11.56 1.41
CA PHE A 180 -7.87 11.48 2.82
C PHE A 180 -7.81 12.86 3.48
N GLY A 181 -8.89 13.63 3.30
CA GLY A 181 -9.10 14.90 4.01
C GLY A 181 -8.55 16.15 3.31
N LYS A 182 -8.00 16.03 2.09
CA LYS A 182 -7.51 17.15 1.27
C LYS A 182 -7.85 17.00 -0.21
N ILE A 183 -7.77 18.12 -0.93
CA ILE A 183 -7.93 18.22 -2.38
C ILE A 183 -6.60 17.96 -3.11
N VAL A 184 -6.67 17.73 -4.43
CA VAL A 184 -5.47 17.64 -5.27
C VAL A 184 -4.65 18.93 -5.15
N PRO A 185 -3.33 18.85 -4.83
CA PRO A 185 -2.46 20.02 -4.68
C PRO A 185 -2.37 20.91 -5.92
N ALA A 186 -1.89 22.15 -5.71
CA ALA A 186 -1.66 23.08 -6.81
C ALA A 186 -0.56 22.60 -7.77
N ASN A 187 -0.69 22.92 -9.06
CA ASN A 187 0.22 22.59 -10.15
C ASN A 187 0.44 21.08 -10.39
N ARG A 188 -0.50 20.25 -9.92
CA ARG A 188 -0.44 18.79 -10.02
C ARG A 188 -1.77 18.23 -10.51
N ASN A 189 -1.70 17.11 -11.23
CA ASN A 189 -2.80 16.17 -11.36
C ASN A 189 -2.45 14.89 -10.58
N ILE A 190 -3.46 14.20 -10.07
CA ILE A 190 -3.31 12.88 -9.45
C ILE A 190 -4.09 11.86 -10.26
N GLU A 191 -3.42 10.79 -10.65
CA GLU A 191 -4.00 9.64 -11.35
C GLU A 191 -4.19 8.50 -10.34
N LEU A 192 -5.41 7.99 -10.21
CA LEU A 192 -5.75 6.82 -9.40
C LEU A 192 -5.70 5.57 -10.26
N TYR A 193 -4.74 4.69 -9.97
CA TYR A 193 -4.51 3.43 -10.67
C TYR A 193 -5.16 2.23 -10.01
N GLY A 194 -5.36 2.25 -8.70
CA GLY A 194 -6.00 1.13 -8.03
C GLY A 194 -6.19 1.30 -6.54
N ILE A 195 -6.94 0.36 -5.98
CA ILE A 195 -7.38 0.32 -4.58
C ILE A 195 -6.82 -0.94 -3.93
N LEU A 196 -6.22 -0.76 -2.76
CA LEU A 196 -5.74 -1.77 -1.85
C LEU A 196 -6.63 -1.74 -0.61
N ALA A 197 -7.54 -2.70 -0.47
CA ALA A 197 -8.45 -2.76 0.66
C ALA A 197 -8.82 -4.20 0.97
N SER A 198 -9.00 -4.53 2.25
CA SER A 198 -9.53 -5.81 2.69
C SER A 198 -10.96 -5.63 3.17
N ASP A 199 -11.80 -6.62 2.90
CA ASP A 199 -12.97 -6.84 3.73
C ASP A 199 -12.53 -7.31 5.12
N VAL A 200 -13.12 -6.74 6.17
CA VAL A 200 -12.72 -7.04 7.53
C VAL A 200 -13.92 -7.17 8.46
N LEU A 201 -13.83 -8.23 9.28
CA LEU A 201 -14.62 -8.44 10.47
C LEU A 201 -13.63 -8.52 11.66
N PRO A 202 -13.64 -7.55 12.59
CA PRO A 202 -12.81 -7.59 13.79
C PRO A 202 -13.20 -8.79 14.67
N GLY A 203 -12.26 -9.28 15.46
CA GLY A 203 -12.48 -10.42 16.34
C GLY A 203 -13.60 -10.15 17.34
N GLY A 204 -14.50 -11.10 17.55
CA GLY A 204 -15.69 -10.89 18.37
C GLY A 204 -16.57 -12.13 18.48
N THR A 205 -17.83 -11.94 18.85
CA THR A 205 -18.82 -13.04 18.89
C THR A 205 -19.85 -12.83 17.78
N ALA A 206 -20.47 -13.90 17.30
CA ALA A 206 -21.49 -13.81 16.25
C ALA A 206 -22.68 -12.89 16.60
N ALA A 207 -22.92 -12.59 17.88
CA ALA A 207 -24.00 -11.72 18.34
C ALA A 207 -23.60 -10.23 18.41
N VAL A 208 -22.31 -9.92 18.31
CA VAL A 208 -21.74 -8.59 18.53
C VAL A 208 -20.63 -8.37 17.51
N THR A 209 -20.97 -7.78 16.37
CA THR A 209 -20.05 -7.60 15.24
C THR A 209 -20.20 -6.21 14.63
N THR A 210 -19.11 -5.66 14.12
CA THR A 210 -19.11 -4.52 13.17
C THR A 210 -18.32 -4.98 11.98
N LYS A 211 -18.78 -4.77 10.75
CA LYS A 211 -18.06 -5.30 9.57
C LYS A 211 -18.15 -4.38 8.37
N THR A 212 -17.20 -4.52 7.44
CA THR A 212 -17.26 -3.83 6.14
C THR A 212 -18.33 -4.45 5.24
N GLU A 213 -19.00 -3.61 4.45
CA GLU A 213 -19.90 -4.05 3.37
C GLU A 213 -19.49 -3.50 2.02
N PHE A 214 -19.26 -2.18 1.95
CA PHE A 214 -18.94 -1.51 0.71
C PHE A 214 -17.90 -0.42 0.92
N LEU A 215 -17.11 -0.16 -0.11
CA LEU A 215 -16.19 0.97 -0.19
C LEU A 215 -16.73 2.00 -1.19
N LYS A 216 -17.03 3.20 -0.73
CA LYS A 216 -17.67 4.26 -1.52
C LYS A 216 -16.68 5.35 -1.89
N PHE A 217 -16.80 5.85 -3.11
CA PHE A 217 -16.02 6.97 -3.62
C PHE A 217 -16.96 8.04 -4.16
N MET A 218 -16.80 9.25 -3.65
CA MET A 218 -17.58 10.41 -4.03
C MET A 218 -16.67 11.52 -4.53
N GLN A 219 -16.92 12.00 -5.74
CA GLN A 219 -16.28 13.19 -6.28
C GLN A 219 -17.27 14.35 -6.15
N GLY A 220 -17.09 15.17 -5.11
CA GLY A 220 -18.09 16.14 -4.68
C GLY A 220 -19.43 15.48 -4.35
N LYS A 221 -20.45 15.67 -5.20
CA LYS A 221 -21.80 15.11 -5.02
C LYS A 221 -22.08 13.88 -5.88
N THR A 222 -21.10 13.41 -6.65
CA THR A 222 -21.27 12.32 -7.62
C THR A 222 -20.63 11.04 -7.09
N PHE A 223 -21.37 9.92 -7.14
CA PHE A 223 -20.85 8.58 -6.85
C PHE A 223 -20.15 8.01 -8.08
N LEU A 224 -18.95 7.44 -7.91
CA LEU A 224 -18.12 7.03 -9.06
C LEU A 224 -18.39 5.62 -9.58
N PHE A 225 -18.77 4.66 -8.73
CA PHE A 225 -18.72 3.22 -9.08
C PHE A 225 -20.04 2.48 -9.02
N ASP A 226 -21.10 3.13 -8.53
CA ASP A 226 -22.38 2.47 -8.35
C ASP A 226 -23.53 3.47 -8.51
N GLU A 227 -24.42 3.18 -9.47
CA GLU A 227 -25.64 3.94 -9.71
C GLU A 227 -26.61 3.85 -8.52
N ASP A 228 -26.61 2.70 -7.82
CA ASP A 228 -27.40 2.44 -6.62
C ASP A 228 -26.73 3.01 -5.34
N ARG A 229 -25.57 3.67 -5.50
CA ARG A 229 -24.86 4.45 -4.46
C ARG A 229 -24.40 3.63 -3.24
N GLN A 230 -24.29 2.31 -3.37
CA GLN A 230 -23.73 1.41 -2.37
C GLN A 230 -22.19 1.42 -2.41
N GLY A 231 -21.60 1.50 -3.61
CA GLY A 231 -20.15 1.49 -3.80
C GLY A 231 -19.61 0.11 -4.21
N LEU A 232 -18.30 -0.08 -4.07
CA LEU A 232 -17.62 -1.34 -4.41
C LEU A 232 -17.85 -2.38 -3.31
N LEU A 233 -18.19 -3.61 -3.67
CA LEU A 233 -18.42 -4.68 -2.70
C LEU A 233 -17.12 -5.07 -1.98
N TYR A 234 -17.16 -5.02 -0.64
CA TYR A 234 -16.12 -5.44 0.29
C TYR A 234 -16.80 -6.04 1.53
N ASN A 235 -17.67 -7.01 1.29
CA ASN A 235 -18.52 -7.60 2.30
C ASN A 235 -17.73 -8.65 3.08
N ALA A 236 -17.41 -8.33 4.33
CA ALA A 236 -16.70 -9.26 5.19
C ALA A 236 -17.59 -10.45 5.59
N ALA A 237 -16.93 -11.50 6.08
CA ALA A 237 -17.59 -12.68 6.62
C ALA A 237 -18.70 -12.33 7.63
N ASP A 238 -19.77 -13.13 7.65
CA ASP A 238 -20.92 -12.87 8.52
C ASP A 238 -20.67 -13.28 9.98
N ILE A 239 -19.72 -14.17 10.21
CA ILE A 239 -19.46 -14.78 11.51
C ILE A 239 -17.95 -14.73 11.75
N PRO A 240 -17.51 -14.35 12.98
CA PRO A 240 -16.11 -14.41 13.35
C PRO A 240 -15.53 -15.81 13.20
N GLY A 241 -14.22 -15.88 12.98
CA GLY A 241 -13.50 -17.13 12.93
C GLY A 241 -13.60 -17.91 14.25
N PRO A 242 -13.20 -19.18 14.27
CA PRO A 242 -13.16 -19.98 15.48
C PRO A 242 -12.50 -19.24 16.66
N MET A 243 -13.08 -19.36 17.84
CA MET A 243 -12.65 -18.64 19.06
C MET A 243 -12.77 -17.10 18.98
N GLY A 244 -13.55 -16.57 18.03
CA GLY A 244 -13.75 -15.13 17.88
C GLY A 244 -12.56 -14.41 17.25
N ALA A 245 -11.77 -15.13 16.44
CA ALA A 245 -10.67 -14.54 15.69
C ALA A 245 -11.18 -13.46 14.71
N LYS A 246 -10.32 -12.48 14.43
CA LYS A 246 -10.53 -11.53 13.33
C LYS A 246 -10.54 -12.29 11.99
N CYS A 247 -11.44 -11.90 11.11
CA CYS A 247 -11.47 -12.38 9.73
C CYS A 247 -11.08 -11.21 8.83
N ILE A 248 -9.91 -11.35 8.19
CA ILE A 248 -9.42 -10.38 7.21
C ILE A 248 -9.42 -11.11 5.89
N ALA A 249 -10.02 -10.52 4.87
CA ALA A 249 -10.02 -11.04 3.51
C ALA A 249 -10.75 -12.37 3.28
N GLU A 250 -11.56 -12.82 4.25
CA GLU A 250 -12.32 -14.08 4.21
C GLU A 250 -13.74 -13.93 3.62
N GLY A 251 -14.18 -12.70 3.33
CA GLY A 251 -15.47 -12.38 2.76
C GLY A 251 -15.48 -12.32 1.23
N GLN A 252 -16.40 -11.54 0.67
CA GLN A 252 -16.56 -11.32 -0.76
C GLN A 252 -16.26 -9.88 -1.13
N SER A 253 -15.20 -9.70 -1.92
CA SER A 253 -14.70 -8.39 -2.33
C SER A 253 -14.35 -8.36 -3.82
N VAL A 254 -14.55 -7.22 -4.47
CA VAL A 254 -14.18 -7.02 -5.89
C VAL A 254 -12.67 -6.87 -6.11
N GLY A 255 -11.93 -6.55 -5.05
CA GLY A 255 -10.49 -6.47 -5.03
C GLY A 255 -9.93 -6.85 -3.66
N GLY A 256 -8.63 -6.73 -3.53
CA GLY A 256 -7.89 -7.07 -2.32
C GLY A 256 -6.89 -6.01 -1.92
N ASN A 257 -6.32 -6.22 -0.74
CA ASN A 257 -5.26 -5.39 -0.20
C ASN A 257 -3.88 -5.80 -0.69
N TYR A 258 -3.72 -6.99 -1.29
CA TYR A 258 -2.48 -7.49 -1.87
C TYR A 258 -1.29 -7.42 -0.88
N SER A 259 -1.50 -8.00 0.30
CA SER A 259 -0.50 -8.18 1.35
C SER A 259 -0.21 -9.66 1.55
N ASP A 260 0.64 -10.00 2.52
CA ASP A 260 0.85 -11.37 3.01
C ASP A 260 -0.31 -11.92 3.85
N VAL A 261 -1.31 -11.08 4.18
CA VAL A 261 -2.55 -11.47 4.86
C VAL A 261 -3.72 -11.57 3.88
N ASP A 262 -3.83 -10.64 2.93
CA ASP A 262 -4.87 -10.63 1.90
C ASP A 262 -4.25 -10.77 0.52
N LEU A 263 -4.30 -11.99 -0.03
CA LEU A 263 -3.62 -12.30 -1.29
C LEU A 263 -4.42 -11.88 -2.54
N LYS A 264 -5.63 -11.35 -2.36
CA LYS A 264 -6.47 -10.90 -3.49
C LYS A 264 -5.76 -9.76 -4.23
N ASN A 265 -5.86 -9.78 -5.56
CA ASN A 265 -5.29 -8.71 -6.40
C ASN A 265 -5.96 -7.36 -6.08
N PRO A 266 -5.24 -6.23 -6.19
CA PRO A 266 -5.83 -4.91 -6.05
C PRO A 266 -6.94 -4.69 -7.08
N PHE A 267 -7.91 -3.85 -6.75
CA PHE A 267 -8.87 -3.38 -7.75
C PHE A 267 -8.20 -2.31 -8.61
N MET A 268 -7.88 -2.63 -9.86
CA MET A 268 -7.12 -1.76 -10.77
C MET A 268 -8.03 -1.04 -11.77
N PHE A 269 -7.69 0.20 -12.10
CA PHE A 269 -8.33 1.00 -13.15
C PHE A 269 -7.45 1.04 -14.41
N ASP A 270 -8.05 0.75 -15.56
CA ASP A 270 -7.44 0.91 -16.87
C ASP A 270 -8.49 1.45 -17.87
N PRO A 271 -8.42 2.73 -18.27
CA PRO A 271 -7.40 3.73 -17.91
C PRO A 271 -7.54 4.21 -16.45
N PRO A 272 -6.49 4.85 -15.87
CA PRO A 272 -6.57 5.43 -14.53
C PRO A 272 -7.57 6.59 -14.47
N ILE A 273 -8.14 6.82 -13.29
CA ILE A 273 -9.03 7.96 -13.05
C ILE A 273 -8.19 9.20 -12.76
N VAL A 274 -8.38 10.26 -13.53
CA VAL A 274 -7.58 11.49 -13.43
C VAL A 274 -8.33 12.55 -12.62
N PHE A 275 -7.68 13.06 -11.58
CA PHE A 275 -8.14 14.16 -10.75
C PHE A 275 -7.28 15.40 -11.00
N PRO A 276 -7.79 16.40 -11.73
CA PRO A 276 -7.16 17.71 -11.87
C PRO A 276 -6.94 18.43 -10.53
N GLN A 277 -6.01 19.39 -10.54
CA GLN A 277 -5.78 20.32 -9.43
C GLN A 277 -7.11 20.85 -8.83
N GLY A 278 -7.17 20.88 -7.50
CA GLY A 278 -8.29 21.45 -6.76
C GLY A 278 -9.52 20.55 -6.67
N GLN A 279 -9.50 19.37 -7.31
CA GLN A 279 -10.58 18.41 -7.15
C GLN A 279 -10.52 17.68 -5.81
N GLU A 280 -11.69 17.29 -5.34
CA GLU A 280 -11.87 16.49 -4.14
C GLU A 280 -12.34 15.07 -4.49
N LEU A 281 -11.96 14.12 -3.65
CA LEU A 281 -12.45 12.77 -3.65
C LEU A 281 -12.65 12.40 -2.18
N SER A 282 -13.84 11.95 -1.82
CA SER A 282 -14.15 11.46 -0.47
C SER A 282 -14.32 9.95 -0.54
N VAL A 283 -13.69 9.24 0.39
CA VAL A 283 -13.74 7.79 0.47
C VAL A 283 -14.42 7.39 1.76
N PHE A 284 -15.34 6.42 1.70
CA PHE A 284 -16.08 5.97 2.86
C PHE A 284 -16.11 4.45 2.96
N TRP A 285 -15.97 3.95 4.18
CA TRP A 285 -16.42 2.61 4.52
C TRP A 285 -17.92 2.64 4.81
N LYS A 286 -18.70 1.82 4.11
CA LYS A 286 -20.04 1.45 4.59
C LYS A 286 -19.90 0.23 5.49
N CYS A 287 -20.30 0.39 6.74
CA CYS A 287 -20.24 -0.66 7.75
C CYS A 287 -21.63 -1.08 8.21
N THR A 288 -21.75 -2.35 8.61
CA THR A 288 -22.87 -2.85 9.41
C THR A 288 -22.44 -3.14 10.82
N LYS A 289 -23.44 -3.21 11.70
CA LYS A 289 -23.27 -3.48 13.13
C LYS A 289 -24.40 -4.37 13.62
N LEU A 290 -24.04 -5.41 14.37
CA LEU A 290 -24.96 -6.26 15.11
C LEU A 290 -24.72 -6.10 16.61
N GLY A 291 -25.81 -5.98 17.37
CA GLY A 291 -25.75 -5.83 18.82
C GLY A 291 -24.93 -4.60 19.25
N ALA A 292 -24.07 -4.78 20.25
CA ALA A 292 -23.19 -3.72 20.75
C ALA A 292 -22.05 -3.36 19.77
N GLY A 293 -21.81 -4.18 18.75
CA GLY A 293 -20.69 -4.12 17.82
C GLY A 293 -19.32 -4.33 18.48
N THR A 294 -18.34 -4.71 17.67
CA THR A 294 -16.93 -4.70 18.08
C THR A 294 -16.21 -3.56 17.39
N ASN A 295 -15.24 -2.97 18.07
CA ASN A 295 -14.44 -1.90 17.47
C ASN A 295 -13.63 -2.44 16.31
N PHE A 296 -13.80 -1.79 15.16
CA PHE A 296 -12.98 -1.94 13.98
C PHE A 296 -11.91 -0.84 14.03
N SER A 297 -10.69 -1.23 14.41
CA SER A 297 -9.62 -0.28 14.74
C SER A 297 -9.13 0.51 13.53
N THR A 298 -8.46 1.64 13.76
CA THR A 298 -7.81 2.44 12.70
C THR A 298 -6.87 1.61 11.83
N ALA A 299 -6.08 0.72 12.42
CA ALA A 299 -5.18 -0.18 11.70
C ALA A 299 -5.91 -1.23 10.84
N LEU A 300 -7.12 -1.65 11.26
CA LEU A 300 -7.90 -2.68 10.55
C LEU A 300 -8.74 -2.10 9.40
N GLN A 301 -9.17 -0.85 9.50
CA GLN A 301 -10.01 -0.19 8.49
C GLN A 301 -9.22 0.53 7.39
N GLU A 302 -7.88 0.50 7.47
CA GLU A 302 -7.05 1.26 6.55
C GLU A 302 -7.18 0.74 5.11
N ILE A 303 -7.19 1.66 4.16
CA ILE A 303 -7.06 1.36 2.74
C ILE A 303 -5.81 2.04 2.18
N GLY A 304 -5.23 1.45 1.13
CA GLY A 304 -4.21 2.07 0.29
C GLY A 304 -4.78 2.45 -1.07
N LEU A 305 -4.36 3.58 -1.61
CA LEU A 305 -4.66 3.97 -2.99
C LEU A 305 -3.36 4.10 -3.78
N ILE A 306 -3.29 3.42 -4.93
CA ILE A 306 -2.15 3.50 -5.84
C ILE A 306 -2.33 4.75 -6.69
N LEU A 307 -1.50 5.76 -6.41
CA LEU A 307 -1.62 7.09 -7.00
C LEU A 307 -0.34 7.43 -7.78
N ARG A 308 -0.50 8.15 -8.90
CA ARG A 308 0.61 8.84 -9.56
C ARG A 308 0.35 10.33 -9.53
N MET A 309 1.28 11.08 -8.95
CA MET A 309 1.28 12.53 -9.05
C MET A 309 2.08 12.94 -10.28
N VAL A 310 1.47 13.76 -11.15
CA VAL A 310 2.10 14.30 -12.36
C VAL A 310 2.02 15.83 -12.38
N PRO A 311 3.02 16.54 -12.92
CA PRO A 311 2.91 17.98 -13.14
C PRO A 311 1.81 18.31 -14.15
N ILE A 312 1.18 19.49 -14.04
CA ILE A 312 0.30 20.00 -15.09
C ILE A 312 1.17 20.32 -16.30
N SER A 313 0.83 19.72 -17.45
CA SER A 313 1.43 20.01 -18.76
C SER A 313 1.07 21.40 -19.26
#